data_AF-A0AAW7W2U6-F1
#
_entry.id   AF-A0AAW7W2U6-F1
#
_cell.length_a   1.000
_cell.length_b   1.000
_cell.length_c   1.000
_cell.angle_alpha   90.00
_cell.angle_beta   90.00
_cell.angle_gamma   90.00
#
_symmetry.space_group_name_H-M   'P 1'
#
loop_
_entity.id
_entity.type
_entity.pdbx_description
1 polymer ?
#
loop_
_entity_poly.entity_id
_entity_poly.type
_entity_poly.pdbx_seq_one_letter_code
_entity_poly.pdbx_strand_id
1 'polypeptide(L)' 'MTGNYSTREYREKLYDDLHVRLRDIVILMCAIFIASIGLNMNSTAVIIGAMLISPLMTSIVGLGFGLAIFDTR' A
#
# COMPACT_ATOMS: atom_id res chain seq x y z
N MET A 1 23.74 11.90 4.86
CA MET A 1 23.33 11.38 3.55
C MET A 1 22.05 12.11 3.14
N THR A 2 22.18 13.31 2.57
CA THR A 2 21.03 14.06 2.00
C THR A 2 21.02 13.78 0.51
N GLY A 3 20.31 12.72 0.12
CA GLY A 3 20.06 12.43 -1.28
C GLY A 3 19.03 13.43 -1.80
N ASN A 4 19.47 14.35 -2.67
CA ASN A 4 18.55 15.14 -3.47
C ASN A 4 17.87 14.20 -4.47
N TYR A 5 16.75 13.60 -4.09
CA TYR A 5 15.93 12.80 -5.00
C TYR A 5 15.37 13.74 -6.07
N SER A 6 15.87 13.62 -7.30
CA SER A 6 15.28 14.30 -8.44
C SER A 6 13.85 13.78 -8.62
N THR A 7 12.87 14.69 -8.78
CA THR A 7 11.43 14.37 -8.94
C THR A 7 11.14 13.34 -10.03
N ARG A 8 12.08 13.15 -10.98
CA ARG A 8 12.02 12.13 -12.03
C ARG A 8 12.24 10.71 -11.47
N GLU A 9 13.27 10.54 -10.64
CA GLU A 9 13.63 9.24 -10.05
C GLU A 9 12.57 8.78 -9.04
N TYR A 10 11.96 9.71 -8.31
CA TYR A 10 10.86 9.42 -7.38
C TYR A 10 9.61 8.91 -8.12
N ARG A 11 9.27 9.55 -9.24
CA ARG A 11 8.17 9.11 -10.10
C ARG A 11 8.44 7.76 -10.73
N GLU A 12 9.68 7.47 -11.09
CA GLU A 12 10.08 6.22 -11.73
C GLU A 12 10.01 5.06 -10.73
N LYS A 13 10.51 5.24 -9.50
CA LYS A 13 10.31 4.29 -8.40
C LYS A 13 8.84 4.11 -8.05
N LEU A 14 8.06 5.19 -8.03
CA LEU A 14 6.62 5.12 -7.80
C LEU A 14 5.89 4.35 -8.89
N TYR A 15 6.32 4.49 -10.16
CA TYR A 15 5.75 3.74 -11.28
C TYR A 15 6.12 2.25 -11.24
N ASP A 16 7.33 1.93 -10.81
CA ASP A 16 7.78 0.55 -10.61
C ASP A 16 6.96 -0.13 -9.49
N ASP A 17 6.66 0.62 -8.43
CA ASP A 17 5.82 0.16 -7.31
C ASP A 17 4.30 0.22 -7.58
N LEU A 18 3.90 0.98 -8.62
CA LEU A 18 2.52 1.02 -9.12
C LEU A 18 2.13 -0.29 -9.82
N HIS A 19 3.07 -1.23 -10.01
CA HIS A 19 2.78 -2.53 -10.57
C HIS A 19 1.98 -3.38 -9.57
N VAL A 20 0.68 -3.09 -9.47
CA VAL A 20 -0.25 -3.81 -8.62
C VAL A 20 -0.37 -5.23 -9.15
N ARG A 21 0.34 -6.16 -8.51
CA ARG A 21 0.21 -7.58 -8.84
C ARG A 21 -1.03 -8.13 -8.16
N LEU A 22 -1.66 -9.11 -8.80
CA LEU A 22 -2.75 -9.89 -8.21
C LEU A 22 -2.38 -10.45 -6.82
N ARG A 23 -1.09 -10.76 -6.62
CA ARG A 23 -0.56 -11.20 -5.33
C ARG A 23 -0.82 -10.17 -4.22
N ASP A 24 -0.53 -8.90 -4.45
CA ASP A 24 -0.66 -7.83 -3.43
C ASP A 24 -2.14 -7.58 -3.06
N ILE A 25 -3.05 -7.66 -4.04
CA ILE A 25 -4.51 -7.55 -3.81
C ILE A 25 -5.05 -8.74 -3.00
N VAL A 26 -4.57 -9.95 -3.27
CA VAL A 26 -4.99 -11.15 -2.53
C VAL A 26 -4.54 -11.08 -1.07
N ILE A 27 -3.28 -10.68 -0.82
CA ILE A 27 -2.77 -10.53 0.55
C ILE A 27 -3.53 -9.41 1.29
N LEU A 28 -3.84 -8.30 0.60
CA LEU A 28 -4.65 -7.22 1.12
C LEU A 28 -6.05 -7.70 1.54
N MET A 29 -6.72 -8.47 0.69
CA MET A 29 -8.04 -9.02 0.97
C MET A 29 -8.02 -9.97 2.18
N CYS A 30 -6.98 -10.81 2.28
CA CYS A 30 -6.76 -11.66 3.46
C CYS A 30 -6.52 -10.83 4.73
N ALA A 31 -5.71 -9.77 4.66
CA ALA A 31 -5.39 -8.92 5.80
C ALA A 31 -6.63 -8.19 6.35
N ILE A 32 -7.53 -7.71 5.48
CA ILE A 32 -8.79 -7.07 5.89
C ILE A 32 -9.71 -8.07 6.60
N PHE A 33 -9.81 -9.30 6.08
CA PHE A 33 -10.62 -10.35 6.68
C PHE A 33 -10.12 -10.73 8.07
N ILE A 34 -8.80 -10.92 8.19
CA ILE A 34 -8.12 -11.20 9.44
C ILE A 34 -8.28 -10.03 10.42
N ALA A 35 -8.07 -8.79 9.99
CA ALA A 35 -8.26 -7.60 10.82
C ALA A 35 -9.70 -7.45 11.34
N SER A 36 -10.71 -7.75 10.51
CA SER A 36 -12.13 -7.73 10.89
C SER A 36 -12.43 -8.76 11.98
N ILE A 37 -11.92 -9.99 11.84
CA ILE A 37 -12.03 -11.03 12.86
C ILE A 37 -11.28 -10.63 14.13
N GLY A 38 -10.09 -10.07 14.00
CA GLY A 38 -9.25 -9.61 15.11
C GLY A 38 -9.85 -8.48 15.92
N LEU A 39 -10.53 -7.54 15.25
CA LEU A 39 -11.27 -6.46 15.88
C LEU A 39 -12.46 -7.00 16.68
N ASN A 40 -13.19 -7.98 16.12
CA ASN A 40 -14.28 -8.65 16.82
C ASN A 40 -13.81 -9.46 18.05
N MET A 41 -12.58 -9.98 18.02
CA MET A 41 -11.93 -10.63 19.18
C MET A 41 -11.22 -9.65 20.12
N ASN A 42 -11.31 -8.33 19.89
CA ASN A 42 -10.59 -7.28 20.62
C ASN A 42 -9.07 -7.55 20.76
N SER A 43 -8.47 -8.16 19.73
CA SER A 43 -7.08 -8.63 19.77
C SER A 43 -6.18 -7.71 18.95
N THR A 44 -5.44 -6.86 19.66
CA THR A 44 -4.40 -5.98 19.09
C THR A 44 -3.35 -6.76 18.30
N ALA A 45 -3.09 -8.04 18.66
CA ALA A 45 -2.14 -8.90 17.97
C ALA A 45 -2.47 -9.08 16.48
N VAL A 46 -3.76 -9.07 16.12
CA VAL A 46 -4.21 -9.26 14.74
C VAL A 46 -4.04 -7.98 13.91
N ILE A 47 -4.23 -6.81 14.54
CA ILE A 47 -3.99 -5.51 13.91
C ILE A 47 -2.50 -5.31 13.62
N ILE A 48 -1.63 -5.68 14.57
CA ILE A 48 -0.17 -5.68 14.37
C ILE A 48 0.24 -6.70 13.29
N GLY A 49 -0.38 -7.87 13.26
CA GLY A 49 -0.17 -8.87 12.21
C GLY A 49 -0.55 -8.38 10.81
N ALA A 50 -1.67 -7.65 10.68
CA ALA A 50 -2.06 -7.02 9.42
C ALA A 50 -1.07 -5.94 8.96
N MET A 51 -0.50 -5.18 9.90
CA MET A 51 0.56 -4.20 9.60
C MET A 51 1.86 -4.88 9.13
N LEU A 52 2.21 -6.06 9.65
CA LEU A 52 3.42 -6.81 9.26
C LEU A 52 3.28 -7.55 7.92
N ILE A 53 2.07 -7.99 7.60
CA ILE A 53 1.77 -8.72 6.36
C ILE A 53 1.69 -7.78 5.15
N SER A 54 1.45 -6.48 5.38
CA SER A 54 1.09 -5.57 4.29
C SER A 54 2.12 -4.46 4.05
N PRO A 55 2.86 -4.50 2.91
CA PRO A 55 3.62 -3.36 2.40
C PRO A 55 2.72 -2.34 1.66
N LEU A 56 1.49 -2.16 2.17
CA LEU A 56 0.38 -1.43 1.54
C LEU A 56 0.69 0.03 1.18
N MET A 57 1.66 0.65 1.85
CA MET A 57 1.94 2.08 1.76
C MET A 57 2.34 2.49 0.33
N THR A 58 3.11 1.67 -0.38
CA THR A 58 3.57 2.06 -1.71
C THR A 58 2.51 1.83 -2.79
N SER A 59 1.74 0.74 -2.69
CA SER A 59 0.63 0.46 -3.61
C SER A 59 -0.50 1.49 -3.47
N ILE A 60 -0.80 1.96 -2.25
CA ILE A 60 -1.85 2.97 -2.03
C ILE A 60 -1.44 4.35 -2.55
N VAL A 61 -0.18 4.76 -2.35
CA VAL A 61 0.36 6.04 -2.82
C VAL A 61 0.38 6.07 -4.34
N GLY A 62 0.78 4.97 -4.98
CA GLY A 62 0.71 4.82 -6.42
C GLY A 62 -0.72 4.99 -6.96
N LEU A 63 -1.69 4.28 -6.36
CA LEU A 63 -3.11 4.37 -6.74
C LEU A 63 -3.66 5.80 -6.61
N GLY A 64 -3.36 6.47 -5.50
CA GLY A 64 -3.76 7.86 -5.27
C GLY A 64 -3.11 8.85 -6.25
N PHE A 65 -1.84 8.63 -6.61
CA PHE A 65 -1.13 9.45 -7.59
C PHE A 65 -1.70 9.27 -9.01
N GLY A 66 -2.06 8.03 -9.39
CA GLY A 66 -2.73 7.74 -10.64
C GLY A 66 -4.10 8.42 -10.74
N LEU A 67 -4.90 8.36 -9.67
CA LEU A 67 -6.20 9.03 -9.62
C LEU A 67 -6.06 10.55 -9.69
N ALA A 68 -5.12 11.16 -8.97
CA ALA A 68 -4.88 12.61 -9.01
C ALA A 68 -4.47 13.11 -10.41
N ILE A 69 -3.68 12.32 -11.16
CA ILE A 69 -3.33 12.65 -12.55
C ILE A 69 -4.53 12.53 -13.49
N PHE A 70 -5.41 11.55 -13.27
CA PHE A 70 -6.62 11.35 -14.06
C PHE A 70 -7.71 12.39 -13.75
N ASP A 71 -7.80 12.86 -12.51
CA ASP A 71 -8.76 13.87 -12.03
C ASP A 71 -8.40 15.31 -12.46
N THR A 72 -7.13 15.59 -12.78
CA THR A 72 -6.67 16.92 -13.22
C THR A 72 -6.99 17.21 -14.72
N ARG A 73 -7.84 16.42 -15.37
CA ARG A 73 -8.36 16.68 -16.72
C ARG A 73 -9.83 17.06 -16.67
#